data_AF-A0A1Q5RCS3-F1
#
_entry.id   AF-A0A1Q5RCS3-F1
#
_cell.length_a   1.000
_cell.length_b   1.000
_cell.length_c   1.000
_cell.angle_alpha   90.00
_cell.angle_beta   90.00
_cell.angle_gamma   90.00
#
_symmetry.space_group_name_H-M   'P 1'
#
loop_
_entity.id
_entity.type
_entity.pdbx_description
1 polymer ?
#
loop_
_entity_poly.entity_id
_entity_poly.type
_entity_poly.pdbx_seq_one_letter_code
_entity_poly.pdbx_strand_id
1 'polypeptide(L)'
;MIPIAGDLFMVEKFGPLTFLDKYTRTSVTAWALDDLVVSRVRAAAPGSSIRRIPYTREELKSGGRQKQNPFFYRAAADVRGFVQFLAPKVRCDRYVVVHRHGGTQREYGIGISQYPYNGPVHLFAMMYIRVYDGQTFELIKEAPAMMTEDTYIERVMHNPLGGPSTKLDRAMFPEKPTDAVNNPVLRDGVRTMLTKSLDKTLPALLQRPPPSR
;
A
#
# COMPACT_ATOMS: atom_id res chain seq x y z
N MET A 1 14.26 -2.94 -3.84
CA MET A 1 12.82 -2.73 -3.54
C MET A 1 12.62 -1.43 -2.74
N ILE A 2 11.51 -0.75 -2.96
CA ILE A 2 11.17 0.56 -2.39
C ILE A 2 9.82 0.44 -1.66
N PRO A 3 9.78 0.50 -0.31
CA PRO A 3 8.53 0.42 0.45
C PRO A 3 8.02 1.83 0.73
N ILE A 4 6.87 2.21 0.17
CA ILE A 4 6.22 3.53 0.35
C ILE A 4 4.91 3.32 1.15
N ALA A 5 4.93 2.38 2.08
CA ALA A 5 3.73 1.82 2.68
C ALA A 5 3.43 2.42 4.05
N GLY A 6 4.44 2.49 4.91
CA GLY A 6 4.26 2.14 6.30
C GLY A 6 4.16 3.25 7.33
N ASP A 7 4.45 4.49 6.98
CA ASP A 7 4.73 5.52 8.00
C ASP A 7 3.54 6.33 8.50
N LEU A 8 2.39 6.20 7.84
CA LEU A 8 1.25 7.09 8.07
C LEU A 8 -0.10 6.35 8.06
N PHE A 9 -0.88 6.55 9.10
CA PHE A 9 -2.14 5.88 9.31
C PHE A 9 -3.27 6.89 9.14
N MET A 10 -4.25 6.53 8.32
CA MET A 10 -5.42 7.35 8.05
C MET A 10 -6.49 7.08 9.11
N VAL A 11 -7.04 8.13 9.68
CA VAL A 11 -8.23 8.07 10.55
C VAL A 11 -9.32 8.83 9.84
N GLU A 12 -10.29 8.07 9.32
CA GLU A 12 -11.31 8.57 8.41
C GLU A 12 -12.67 8.45 9.07
N LYS A 13 -13.37 9.57 9.22
CA LYS A 13 -14.74 9.59 9.73
C LYS A 13 -15.64 10.12 8.64
N PHE A 14 -16.44 9.24 8.07
CA PHE A 14 -17.34 9.59 6.99
C PHE A 14 -18.63 10.19 7.52
N GLY A 15 -19.00 11.31 6.92
CA GLY A 15 -20.29 11.94 7.16
C GLY A 15 -21.37 11.31 6.28
N PRO A 16 -22.65 11.65 6.54
CA PRO A 16 -23.75 11.26 5.67
C PRO A 16 -23.63 11.86 4.25
N LEU A 17 -22.83 12.92 4.09
CA LEU A 17 -22.50 13.57 2.83
C LEU A 17 -20.97 13.68 2.72
N THR A 18 -20.41 13.55 1.51
CA THR A 18 -18.95 13.52 1.28
C THR A 18 -18.21 14.75 1.80
N PHE A 19 -18.81 15.94 1.73
CA PHE A 19 -18.19 17.17 2.23
C PHE A 19 -18.09 17.24 3.76
N LEU A 20 -18.76 16.34 4.48
CA LEU A 20 -18.69 16.21 5.93
C LEU A 20 -17.64 15.18 6.38
N ASP A 21 -16.93 14.56 5.42
CA ASP A 21 -15.89 13.59 5.72
C ASP A 21 -14.70 14.26 6.40
N LYS A 22 -14.22 13.65 7.47
CA LYS A 22 -13.04 14.11 8.22
C LYS A 22 -11.91 13.11 8.02
N TYR A 23 -10.80 13.62 7.49
CA TYR A 23 -9.58 12.84 7.28
C TYR A 23 -8.49 13.39 8.18
N THR A 24 -7.98 12.53 9.06
CA THR A 24 -6.80 12.86 9.86
C THR A 24 -5.70 11.85 9.60
N ARG A 25 -4.45 12.30 9.73
CA ARG A 25 -3.26 11.49 9.49
C ARG A 25 -2.43 11.44 10.75
N THR A 26 -1.98 10.26 11.14
CA THR A 26 -1.04 10.09 12.24
C THR A 26 0.17 9.28 11.78
N SER A 27 1.33 9.50 12.39
CA SER A 27 2.52 8.71 12.04
C SER A 27 2.49 7.39 12.80
N VAL A 28 2.76 6.30 12.09
CA VAL A 28 2.87 4.94 12.63
C VAL A 28 4.23 4.31 12.31
N THR A 29 5.27 5.12 12.16
CA THR A 29 6.63 4.64 11.92
C THR A 29 7.09 3.62 12.96
N ALA A 30 6.65 3.75 14.22
CA ALA A 30 6.91 2.78 15.29
C ALA A 30 6.38 1.37 15.01
N TRP A 31 5.44 1.19 14.08
CA TRP A 31 4.90 -0.13 13.71
C TRP A 31 5.81 -0.90 12.73
N ALA A 32 6.85 -0.25 12.19
CA ALA A 32 7.86 -0.84 11.31
C ALA A 32 7.23 -1.61 10.12
N LEU A 33 6.17 -1.05 9.53
CA LEU A 33 5.44 -1.73 8.44
C LEU A 33 6.29 -1.86 7.17
N ASP A 34 7.17 -0.90 6.89
CA ASP A 34 8.10 -1.00 5.77
C ASP A 34 9.07 -2.17 5.93
N ASP A 35 9.54 -2.45 7.14
CA ASP A 35 10.41 -3.60 7.41
C ASP A 35 9.66 -4.92 7.26
N LEU A 36 8.37 -4.95 7.65
CA LEU A 36 7.48 -6.07 7.36
C LEU A 36 7.36 -6.30 5.84
N VAL A 37 7.10 -5.25 5.07
CA VAL A 37 7.02 -5.33 3.61
C VAL A 37 8.31 -5.88 3.01
N VAL A 38 9.48 -5.37 3.45
CA VAL A 38 10.79 -5.86 2.99
C VAL A 38 10.97 -7.34 3.32
N SER A 39 10.60 -7.76 4.53
CA SER A 39 10.63 -9.17 4.95
C SER A 39 9.77 -10.06 4.05
N ARG A 40 8.55 -9.62 3.72
CA ARG A 40 7.64 -10.39 2.86
C ARG A 40 8.13 -10.48 1.42
N VAL A 41 8.69 -9.40 0.87
CA VAL A 41 9.31 -9.40 -0.46
C VAL A 41 10.49 -10.37 -0.53
N ARG A 42 11.31 -10.43 0.53
CA ARG A 42 12.40 -11.44 0.66
C ARG A 42 11.89 -12.86 0.67
N ALA A 43 10.83 -13.14 1.43
CA ALA A 43 10.24 -14.46 1.48
C ALA A 43 9.67 -14.91 0.13
N ALA A 44 9.07 -13.99 -0.64
CA ALA A 44 8.42 -14.28 -1.91
C ALA A 44 9.37 -14.44 -3.11
N ALA A 45 10.67 -14.12 -2.98
CA ALA A 45 11.67 -14.28 -4.04
C ALA A 45 12.91 -15.04 -3.54
N PRO A 46 12.77 -16.34 -3.18
CA PRO A 46 13.90 -17.16 -2.77
C PRO A 46 14.94 -17.23 -3.89
N GLY A 47 16.22 -17.12 -3.52
CA GLY A 47 17.34 -17.12 -4.47
C GLY A 47 17.63 -15.77 -5.14
N SER A 48 16.84 -14.72 -4.86
CA SER A 48 17.15 -13.36 -5.30
C SER A 48 17.75 -12.52 -4.16
N SER A 49 18.79 -11.74 -4.45
CA SER A 49 19.34 -10.79 -3.47
C SER A 49 18.50 -9.52 -3.43
N ILE A 50 17.75 -9.33 -2.33
CA ILE A 50 16.83 -8.19 -2.19
C ILE A 50 17.43 -7.10 -1.31
N ARG A 51 17.71 -5.96 -1.94
CA ARG A 51 18.18 -4.73 -1.29
C ARG A 51 17.02 -3.75 -1.10
N ARG A 52 16.85 -3.23 0.12
CA ARG A 52 16.00 -2.05 0.38
C ARG A 52 16.72 -0.83 -0.19
N ILE A 53 16.04 -0.04 -1.00
CA ILE A 53 16.56 1.23 -1.51
C ILE A 53 16.10 2.31 -0.53
N PRO A 54 17.01 2.94 0.22
CA PRO A 54 16.65 4.03 1.11
C PRO A 54 16.26 5.26 0.28
N TYR A 55 15.31 6.02 0.79
CA TYR A 55 14.92 7.31 0.24
C TYR A 55 14.51 8.24 1.38
N THR A 56 14.64 9.55 1.16
CA THR A 56 14.22 10.61 2.09
C THR A 56 12.80 11.08 1.78
N ARG A 57 12.14 11.74 2.73
CA ARG A 57 10.80 12.31 2.51
C ARG A 57 10.83 13.39 1.42
N GLU A 58 11.93 14.13 1.33
CA GLU A 58 12.20 15.15 0.34
C GLU A 58 12.29 14.52 -1.05
N GLU A 59 13.02 13.41 -1.19
CA GLU A 59 13.13 12.65 -2.44
C GLU A 59 11.80 12.03 -2.87
N LEU A 60 10.99 11.55 -1.93
CA LEU A 60 9.64 11.07 -2.24
C LEU A 60 8.74 12.21 -2.77
N LYS A 61 8.88 13.42 -2.21
CA LYS A 61 8.14 14.60 -2.67
C LYS A 61 8.64 15.14 -4.01
N SER A 62 9.95 15.09 -4.26
CA SER A 62 10.59 15.68 -5.45
C SER A 62 10.65 14.71 -6.63
N GLY A 63 10.94 13.44 -6.39
CA GLY A 63 11.12 12.42 -7.42
C GLY A 63 9.81 11.88 -8.00
N GLY A 64 8.68 12.14 -7.33
CA GLY A 64 7.34 11.80 -7.83
C GLY A 64 6.65 12.89 -8.66
N ARG A 65 7.08 14.14 -8.48
CA ARG A 65 6.51 15.30 -9.19
C ARG A 65 7.47 15.82 -10.24
N GLN A 66 7.62 15.11 -11.36
CA GLN A 66 7.80 15.89 -12.59
C GLN A 66 6.58 16.82 -12.70
N LYS A 67 6.80 18.10 -13.03
CA LYS A 67 5.75 19.12 -13.27
C LYS A 67 4.71 18.58 -14.27
N GLN A 68 3.75 17.79 -13.81
CA GLN A 68 2.67 17.27 -14.62
C GLN A 68 1.40 18.02 -14.27
N ASN A 69 0.70 18.41 -15.33
CA ASN A 69 -0.47 19.26 -15.31
C ASN A 69 -1.53 18.68 -14.34
N PRO A 70 -2.05 19.45 -13.36
CA PRO A 70 -2.99 18.96 -12.36
C PRO A 70 -4.26 18.31 -12.93
N PHE A 71 -4.58 18.54 -14.20
CA PHE A 71 -5.72 17.94 -14.90
C PHE A 71 -5.49 16.51 -15.40
N PHE A 72 -4.25 16.01 -15.47
CA PHE A 72 -3.91 14.68 -16.01
C PHE A 72 -3.04 13.85 -15.07
N TYR A 73 -3.37 13.85 -13.78
CA TYR A 73 -2.63 13.07 -12.78
C TYR A 73 -2.70 11.56 -13.07
N ARG A 74 -1.57 10.93 -13.38
CA ARG A 74 -1.42 9.47 -13.43
C ARG A 74 -0.45 9.02 -12.35
N ALA A 75 -0.98 8.46 -11.25
CA ALA A 75 -0.20 7.87 -10.17
C ALA A 75 0.85 6.83 -10.65
N ALA A 76 0.59 6.14 -11.76
CA ALA A 76 1.53 5.20 -12.38
C ALA A 76 2.80 5.85 -12.96
N ALA A 77 2.67 7.05 -13.53
CA ALA A 77 3.79 7.78 -14.14
C ALA A 77 4.71 8.39 -13.07
N ASP A 78 4.11 8.87 -11.98
CA ASP A 78 4.77 9.37 -10.77
C ASP A 78 5.69 8.29 -10.15
N VAL A 79 5.17 7.06 -9.96
CA VAL A 79 5.96 5.96 -9.40
C VAL A 79 7.12 5.54 -10.32
N ARG A 80 6.93 5.47 -11.64
CA ARG A 80 8.01 5.14 -12.58
C ARG A 80 9.12 6.19 -12.53
N GLY A 81 8.76 7.48 -12.56
CA GLY A 81 9.71 8.59 -12.45
C GLY A 81 10.51 8.53 -11.15
N PHE A 82 9.85 8.17 -10.04
CA PHE A 82 10.53 7.99 -8.76
C PHE A 82 11.53 6.83 -8.77
N VAL A 83 11.19 5.70 -9.38
CA VAL A 83 12.14 4.58 -9.55
C VAL A 83 13.33 5.02 -10.40
N GLN A 84 13.10 5.72 -11.51
CA GLN A 84 14.16 6.24 -12.37
C GLN A 84 15.07 7.23 -11.64
N PHE A 85 14.51 8.05 -10.76
CA PHE A 85 15.28 8.98 -9.92
C PHE A 85 16.21 8.24 -8.93
N LEU A 86 15.74 7.13 -8.35
CA LEU A 86 16.53 6.36 -7.37
C LEU A 86 17.51 5.36 -8.01
N ALA A 87 17.22 4.88 -9.22
CA ALA A 87 17.97 3.83 -9.89
C ALA A 87 19.47 4.12 -10.10
N PRO A 88 19.93 5.34 -10.43
CA PRO A 88 21.36 5.64 -10.54
C PRO A 88 22.15 5.35 -9.26
N LYS A 89 21.50 5.44 -8.08
CA LYS A 89 22.12 5.16 -6.79
C LYS A 89 22.29 3.68 -6.52
N VAL A 90 21.44 2.84 -7.12
CA VAL A 90 21.38 1.40 -6.86
C VAL A 90 21.02 0.67 -8.14
N ARG A 91 22.00 0.09 -8.83
CA ARG A 91 21.75 -0.73 -10.02
C ARG A 91 21.18 -2.09 -9.62
N CYS A 92 19.91 -2.35 -9.97
CA CYS A 92 19.23 -3.63 -9.72
C CYS A 92 18.66 -4.21 -11.01
N ASP A 93 18.60 -5.55 -11.11
CA ASP A 93 17.95 -6.24 -12.24
C ASP A 93 16.45 -5.92 -12.35
N ARG A 94 15.78 -5.71 -11.21
CA ARG A 94 14.37 -5.35 -11.12
C ARG A 94 14.13 -4.43 -9.94
N TYR A 95 13.19 -3.50 -10.09
CA TYR A 95 12.72 -2.65 -9.00
C TYR A 95 11.30 -3.03 -8.61
N VAL A 96 11.14 -3.50 -7.37
CA VAL A 96 9.84 -3.76 -6.76
C VAL A 96 9.45 -2.55 -5.92
N VAL A 97 8.32 -1.94 -6.22
CA VAL A 97 7.73 -0.84 -5.44
C VAL A 97 6.45 -1.32 -4.80
N VAL A 98 6.34 -1.17 -3.49
CA VAL A 98 5.12 -1.44 -2.74
C VAL A 98 4.65 -0.11 -2.17
N HIS A 99 3.55 0.42 -2.67
CA HIS A 99 3.07 1.76 -2.34
C HIS A 99 1.59 1.75 -2.00
N ARG A 100 1.15 2.82 -1.33
CA ARG A 100 -0.26 3.00 -0.98
C ARG A 100 -1.12 3.15 -2.21
N HIS A 101 -2.34 2.66 -2.09
CA HIS A 101 -3.32 2.74 -3.15
C HIS A 101 -4.70 3.04 -2.58
N GLY A 102 -5.56 3.58 -3.44
CA GLY A 102 -6.97 3.73 -3.11
C GLY A 102 -7.67 2.39 -3.26
N GLY A 103 -8.68 2.15 -2.44
CA GLY A 103 -9.65 1.10 -2.73
C GLY A 103 -10.54 1.46 -3.92
N THR A 104 -11.65 0.73 -4.06
CA THR A 104 -12.77 1.12 -4.93
C THR A 104 -13.61 2.27 -4.33
N GLN A 105 -13.34 2.67 -3.09
CA GLN A 105 -14.05 3.71 -2.33
C GLN A 105 -13.12 4.85 -1.87
N ARG A 106 -13.47 5.48 -0.73
CA ARG A 106 -12.87 6.71 -0.17
C ARG A 106 -11.55 6.43 0.54
N GLU A 107 -11.30 5.18 0.93
CA GLU A 107 -10.13 4.73 1.67
C GLU A 107 -8.84 4.73 0.81
N TYR A 108 -7.76 5.24 1.39
CA TYR A 108 -6.45 5.25 0.74
C TYR A 108 -5.32 4.85 1.68
N GLY A 109 -4.52 3.87 1.26
CA GLY A 109 -3.37 3.40 2.04
C GLY A 109 -3.78 2.57 3.24
N ILE A 110 -3.25 2.90 4.42
CA ILE A 110 -3.45 2.12 5.65
C ILE A 110 -4.20 3.00 6.64
N GLY A 111 -5.27 2.49 7.24
CA GLY A 111 -6.08 3.30 8.13
C GLY A 111 -7.28 2.60 8.72
N ILE A 112 -8.09 3.39 9.42
CA ILE A 112 -9.38 3.01 9.97
C ILE A 112 -10.45 4.00 9.51
N SER A 113 -11.58 3.50 9.01
CA SER A 113 -12.74 4.29 8.61
C SER A 113 -13.95 4.02 9.51
N GLN A 114 -14.72 5.06 9.82
CA GLN A 114 -16.01 4.97 10.50
C GLN A 114 -17.10 5.54 9.60
N TYR A 115 -18.12 4.72 9.32
CA TYR A 115 -19.26 5.11 8.49
C TYR A 115 -20.36 5.83 9.31
N PRO A 116 -21.19 6.67 8.66
CA PRO A 116 -22.28 7.41 9.32
C PRO A 116 -23.40 6.48 9.82
N TYR A 117 -24.34 7.03 10.60
CA TYR A 117 -25.56 6.33 11.06
C TYR A 117 -25.32 5.00 11.80
N ASN A 118 -24.35 5.00 12.73
CA ASN A 118 -23.92 3.79 13.43
C ASN A 118 -23.41 2.69 12.48
N GLY A 119 -22.93 3.10 11.30
CA GLY A 119 -22.31 2.22 10.33
C GLY A 119 -21.04 1.54 10.85
N PRO A 120 -20.54 0.56 10.10
CA PRO A 120 -19.39 -0.24 10.50
C PRO A 120 -18.11 0.60 10.62
N VAL A 121 -17.19 0.10 11.43
CA VAL A 121 -15.80 0.56 11.47
C VAL A 121 -14.95 -0.45 10.71
N HIS A 122 -14.11 0.03 9.80
CA HIS A 122 -13.25 -0.81 8.98
C HIS A 122 -11.79 -0.45 9.20
N LEU A 123 -10.98 -1.45 9.54
CA LEU A 123 -9.53 -1.37 9.43
C LEU A 123 -9.15 -1.79 8.01
N PHE A 124 -8.27 -1.05 7.36
CA PHE A 124 -7.85 -1.32 5.98
C PHE A 124 -6.34 -1.13 5.77
N ALA A 125 -5.80 -1.88 4.82
CA ALA A 125 -4.40 -1.85 4.41
C ALA A 125 -4.26 -1.96 2.88
N MET A 126 -4.74 -0.93 2.18
CA MET A 126 -4.74 -0.80 0.73
C MET A 126 -3.34 -0.52 0.19
N MET A 127 -2.75 -1.55 -0.44
CA MET A 127 -1.40 -1.50 -0.99
C MET A 127 -1.42 -1.97 -2.44
N TYR A 128 -0.45 -1.49 -3.21
CA TYR A 128 -0.28 -1.86 -4.61
C TYR A 128 1.18 -2.11 -4.91
N ILE A 129 1.43 -3.13 -5.71
CA ILE A 129 2.76 -3.65 -5.98
C ILE A 129 3.03 -3.49 -7.46
N ARG A 130 4.17 -2.87 -7.78
CA ARG A 130 4.65 -2.67 -9.16
C ARG A 130 6.05 -3.23 -9.29
N VAL A 131 6.30 -3.95 -10.37
CA VAL A 131 7.61 -4.53 -10.70
C VAL A 131 8.08 -3.93 -12.00
N TYR A 132 9.22 -3.23 -11.95
CA TYR A 132 9.85 -2.59 -13.09
C TYR A 132 11.12 -3.32 -13.50
N ASP A 133 11.41 -3.28 -14.80
CA ASP A 133 12.68 -3.72 -15.36
C ASP A 133 13.83 -2.80 -14.92
N GLY A 134 14.98 -3.41 -14.65
CA GLY A 134 16.17 -2.73 -14.14
C GLY A 134 16.86 -1.82 -15.16
N GLN A 135 16.73 -2.13 -16.45
CA GLN A 135 17.41 -1.45 -17.55
C GLN A 135 16.50 -0.46 -18.26
N THR A 136 15.27 -0.87 -18.58
CA THR A 136 14.32 -0.04 -19.36
C THR A 136 13.36 0.75 -18.48
N PHE A 137 13.24 0.38 -17.20
CA PHE A 137 12.21 0.89 -16.27
C PHE A 137 10.79 0.68 -16.78
N GLU A 138 10.59 -0.28 -17.68
CA GLU A 138 9.26 -0.68 -18.12
C GLU A 138 8.56 -1.51 -17.05
N LEU A 139 7.25 -1.37 -16.99
CA LEU A 139 6.43 -2.10 -16.04
C LEU A 139 6.30 -3.56 -16.51
N ILE A 140 6.84 -4.50 -15.74
CA ILE A 140 6.78 -5.93 -16.04
C ILE A 140 5.46 -6.51 -15.55
N LYS A 141 5.11 -6.24 -14.28
CA LYS A 141 3.90 -6.73 -13.63
C LYS A 141 3.42 -5.73 -12.58
N GLU A 142 2.12 -5.65 -12.36
CA GLU A 142 1.53 -4.95 -11.23
C GLU A 142 0.29 -5.68 -10.69
N ALA A 143 0.03 -5.54 -9.40
CA ALA A 143 -1.21 -6.01 -8.80
C ALA A 143 -1.51 -5.28 -7.48
N PRO A 144 -2.79 -5.13 -7.11
CA PRO A 144 -3.15 -4.77 -5.74
C PRO A 144 -2.76 -5.89 -4.78
N ALA A 145 -2.39 -5.54 -3.54
CA ALA A 145 -2.16 -6.52 -2.50
C ALA A 145 -3.51 -7.13 -2.07
N MET A 146 -3.66 -8.44 -2.22
CA MET A 146 -4.95 -9.13 -2.13
C MET A 146 -5.00 -10.13 -0.98
N MET A 147 -6.07 -10.11 -0.16
CA MET A 147 -6.25 -11.13 0.89
C MET A 147 -6.97 -12.40 0.42
N THR A 148 -7.74 -12.31 -0.67
CA THR A 148 -8.60 -13.39 -1.18
C THR A 148 -8.33 -13.65 -2.67
N GLU A 149 -8.79 -14.79 -3.18
CA GLU A 149 -8.72 -15.12 -4.62
C GLU A 149 -9.82 -14.45 -5.45
N ASP A 150 -10.66 -13.62 -4.82
CA ASP A 150 -11.82 -13.01 -5.44
C ASP A 150 -11.44 -12.29 -6.75
N THR A 151 -12.15 -12.67 -7.81
CA THR A 151 -12.14 -11.95 -9.07
C THR A 151 -12.50 -10.48 -8.85
N TYR A 152 -12.17 -9.60 -9.81
CA TYR A 152 -12.55 -8.19 -9.71
C TYR A 152 -14.06 -8.00 -9.46
N ILE A 153 -14.89 -8.82 -10.11
CA ILE A 153 -16.36 -8.79 -9.96
C ILE A 153 -16.77 -9.26 -8.56
N GLU A 154 -16.25 -10.40 -8.09
CA GLU A 154 -16.54 -10.89 -6.73
C GLU A 154 -16.10 -9.90 -5.66
N ARG A 155 -15.03 -9.14 -5.90
CA ARG A 155 -14.56 -8.10 -5.00
C ARG A 155 -15.51 -6.91 -4.96
N VAL A 156 -15.97 -6.43 -6.11
CA VAL A 156 -16.97 -5.36 -6.15
C VAL A 156 -18.25 -5.79 -5.42
N MET A 157 -18.60 -7.08 -5.51
CA MET A 157 -19.81 -7.63 -4.89
C MET A 157 -19.66 -7.94 -3.38
N HIS A 158 -18.52 -8.48 -2.93
CA HIS A 158 -18.33 -9.00 -1.56
C HIS A 158 -17.38 -8.18 -0.69
N ASN A 159 -16.47 -7.41 -1.30
CA ASN A 159 -15.51 -6.55 -0.61
C ASN A 159 -15.60 -5.13 -1.18
N PRO A 160 -16.61 -4.34 -0.76
CA PRO A 160 -16.94 -3.08 -1.38
C PRO A 160 -15.81 -2.04 -1.30
N LEU A 161 -14.81 -2.27 -0.44
CA LEU A 161 -13.62 -1.44 -0.27
C LEU A 161 -12.51 -1.75 -1.30
N GLY A 162 -12.50 -2.92 -1.94
CA GLY A 162 -11.60 -3.21 -3.05
C GLY A 162 -10.18 -3.68 -2.68
N GLY A 163 -9.90 -3.93 -1.40
CA GLY A 163 -8.60 -4.40 -0.91
C GLY A 163 -8.62 -4.95 0.53
N PRO A 164 -7.45 -5.20 1.15
CA PRO A 164 -7.34 -5.80 2.49
C PRO A 164 -8.07 -4.96 3.53
N SER A 165 -9.19 -5.47 4.04
CA SER A 165 -9.98 -4.80 5.06
C SER A 165 -10.57 -5.79 6.04
N THR A 166 -10.92 -5.33 7.23
CA THR A 166 -11.61 -6.11 8.25
C THR A 166 -12.53 -5.19 9.04
N LYS A 167 -13.76 -5.65 9.30
CA LYS A 167 -14.71 -4.93 10.14
C LYS A 167 -14.30 -5.09 11.61
N LEU A 168 -14.30 -3.99 12.34
CA LEU A 168 -14.02 -3.95 13.78
C LEU A 168 -15.25 -3.52 14.57
N ASP A 169 -15.21 -3.76 15.88
CA ASP A 169 -16.15 -3.14 16.80
C ASP A 169 -16.02 -1.61 16.74
N ARG A 170 -17.14 -0.91 16.87
CA ARG A 170 -17.19 0.54 16.76
C ARG A 170 -16.41 1.25 17.86
N ALA A 171 -16.32 0.66 19.05
CA ALA A 171 -15.52 1.16 20.17
C ALA A 171 -14.02 1.17 19.85
N MET A 172 -13.58 0.46 18.81
CA MET A 172 -12.19 0.48 18.34
C MET A 172 -11.83 1.74 17.55
N PHE A 173 -12.83 2.56 17.17
CA PHE A 173 -12.55 3.82 16.49
C PHE A 173 -11.93 4.81 17.48
N PRO A 174 -10.74 5.36 17.18
CA PRO A 174 -10.03 6.21 18.12
C PRO A 174 -10.74 7.55 18.31
N GLU A 175 -10.83 8.02 19.56
CA GLU A 175 -11.32 9.37 19.85
C GLU A 175 -10.35 10.43 19.33
N LYS A 176 -9.03 10.20 19.53
CA LYS A 176 -7.97 11.03 18.97
C LYS A 176 -7.08 10.20 18.03
N PRO A 177 -6.61 10.77 16.91
CA PRO A 177 -5.73 10.05 15.98
C PRO A 177 -4.46 9.47 16.62
N THR A 178 -3.95 10.10 17.68
CA THR A 178 -2.79 9.61 18.45
C THR A 178 -3.07 8.30 19.17
N ASP A 179 -4.31 8.04 19.57
CA ASP A 179 -4.71 6.83 20.30
C ASP A 179 -4.63 5.60 19.38
N ALA A 180 -4.81 5.81 18.08
CA ALA A 180 -4.64 4.77 17.08
C ALA A 180 -3.23 4.18 17.11
N VAL A 181 -2.20 5.02 17.27
CA VAL A 181 -0.78 4.65 17.23
C VAL A 181 -0.42 3.67 18.34
N ASN A 182 -1.02 3.86 19.52
CA ASN A 182 -0.77 3.06 20.71
C ASN A 182 -1.72 1.86 20.83
N ASN A 183 -2.65 1.68 19.89
CA ASN A 183 -3.62 0.59 19.93
C ASN A 183 -3.01 -0.69 19.33
N PRO A 184 -2.72 -1.74 20.14
CA PRO A 184 -2.09 -2.97 19.65
C PRO A 184 -3.00 -3.73 18.68
N VAL A 185 -4.33 -3.66 18.84
CA VAL A 185 -5.28 -4.35 17.96
C VAL A 185 -5.24 -3.75 16.55
N LEU A 186 -5.14 -2.43 16.43
CA LEU A 186 -5.02 -1.77 15.13
C LEU A 186 -3.68 -2.10 14.48
N ARG A 187 -2.58 -2.01 15.24
CA ARG A 187 -1.24 -2.38 14.77
C ARG A 187 -1.20 -3.82 14.26
N ASP A 188 -1.65 -4.76 15.08
CA ASP A 188 -1.51 -6.19 14.80
C ASP A 188 -2.50 -6.64 13.72
N GLY A 189 -3.68 -6.02 13.66
CA GLY A 189 -4.64 -6.17 12.55
C GLY A 189 -4.05 -5.74 11.21
N VAL A 190 -3.45 -4.54 11.14
CA VAL A 190 -2.77 -4.06 9.93
C VAL A 190 -1.62 -4.99 9.53
N ARG A 191 -0.77 -5.38 10.48
CA ARG A 191 0.36 -6.28 10.21
C ARG A 191 -0.11 -7.64 9.68
N THR A 192 -1.20 -8.17 10.22
CA THR A 192 -1.81 -9.40 9.74
C THR A 192 -2.35 -9.26 8.33
N MET A 193 -3.08 -8.17 8.02
CA MET A 193 -3.60 -7.93 6.68
C MET A 193 -2.49 -7.74 5.64
N LEU A 194 -1.44 -6.98 5.98
CA LEU A 194 -0.28 -6.81 5.11
C LEU A 194 0.44 -8.13 4.88
N THR A 195 0.64 -8.94 5.93
CA THR A 195 1.29 -10.24 5.80
C THR A 195 0.52 -11.15 4.85
N LYS A 196 -0.79 -11.34 5.12
CA LYS A 196 -1.66 -12.18 4.29
C LYS A 196 -1.71 -11.69 2.84
N SER A 197 -1.86 -10.39 2.64
CA SER A 197 -2.00 -9.82 1.30
C SER A 197 -0.70 -9.88 0.48
N LEU A 198 0.44 -9.62 1.11
CA LEU A 198 1.73 -9.70 0.45
C LEU A 198 2.14 -11.16 0.17
N ASP A 199 1.96 -12.06 1.13
CA ASP A 199 2.27 -13.49 0.96
C ASP A 199 1.43 -14.11 -0.16
N LYS A 200 0.21 -13.60 -0.38
CA LYS A 200 -0.65 -14.02 -1.50
C LYS A 200 -0.20 -13.46 -2.84
N THR A 201 0.05 -12.15 -2.93
CA THR A 201 0.24 -11.48 -4.23
C THR A 201 1.68 -11.54 -4.73
N LEU A 202 2.68 -11.44 -3.85
CA LEU A 202 4.09 -11.32 -4.25
C LEU A 202 4.63 -12.53 -5.02
N PRO A 203 4.32 -13.80 -4.68
CA PRO A 203 4.89 -14.93 -5.40
C PRO A 203 4.61 -14.88 -6.92
N ALA A 204 3.37 -14.60 -7.32
CA ALA A 204 3.00 -14.50 -8.73
C ALA A 204 3.68 -13.34 -9.47
N LEU A 205 3.97 -12.23 -8.77
CA LEU A 205 4.65 -11.07 -9.32
C LEU A 205 6.16 -11.27 -9.45
N LEU A 206 6.78 -11.98 -8.50
CA LEU A 206 8.23 -12.09 -8.40
C LEU A 206 8.81 -13.35 -9.03
N GLN A 207 8.00 -14.39 -9.23
CA GLN A 207 8.41 -15.59 -9.98
C GLN A 207 8.93 -15.18 -11.37
N ARG A 208 10.17 -15.60 -11.67
CA ARG A 208 10.71 -15.52 -13.04
C ARG A 208 9.95 -16.53 -13.90
N PRO A 209 9.55 -16.15 -15.13
CA PRO A 209 9.13 -17.15 -16.10
C PRO A 209 10.25 -18.20 -16.24
N PRO A 210 9.92 -19.50 -16.39
CA PRO A 210 10.94 -20.49 -16.71
C PRO A 210 11.65 -20.05 -18.01
N PRO A 211 12.96 -20.29 -18.15
CA PRO A 211 13.65 -20.01 -19.39
C PRO A 211 12.95 -20.77 -20.52
N SER A 212 12.57 -20.05 -21.57
CA SER A 212 12.08 -20.65 -22.82
C SER A 212 13.14 -21.64 -23.30
N ARG A 213 12.77 -22.93 -23.36
CA ARG A 213 13.57 -23.97 -24.01
C ARG A 213 13.56 -23.77 -25.52
#